data_AF-A0A969YW32-F1
#
_entry.id   AF-A0A969YW32-F1
#
_cell.length_a   1.000
_cell.length_b   1.000
_cell.length_c   1.000
_cell.angle_alpha   90.00
_cell.angle_beta   90.00
_cell.angle_gamma   90.00
#
_symmetry.space_group_name_H-M   'P 1'
#
loop_
_entity.id
_entity.type
_entity.pdbx_description
1 polymer ?
#
loop_
_entity_poly.entity_id
_entity_poly.type
_entity_poly.pdbx_seq_one_letter_code
_entity_poly.pdbx_strand_id
1 'polypeptide(L)'
;MEWLGPIGIFIALALLVVLAMRAYNILVIAPVVAIVILLTNKMPLINGFFTAPDSYMAGLGSFITKFFIVLLLGAILGKYMEDSGAAKSIAKSLMKHVKPDNPYRMLVFLMVIN
;
A
#
# COMPACT_ATOMS: atom_id res chain seq x y z
N MET A 1 -0.55 11.47 31.95
CA MET A 1 -1.04 10.36 31.09
C MET A 1 -0.24 10.36 29.79
N GLU A 2 1.00 9.89 29.82
CA GLU A 2 1.90 9.93 28.64
C GLU A 2 1.85 8.65 27.79
N TRP A 3 1.16 7.61 28.28
CA TRP A 3 1.13 6.28 27.65
C TRP A 3 0.07 6.13 26.55
N LEU A 4 -0.91 7.04 26.48
CA LEU A 4 -2.02 6.94 25.51
C LEU A 4 -1.54 7.15 24.06
N GLY A 5 -0.57 8.04 23.84
CA GLY A 5 -0.04 8.30 22.50
C GLY A 5 0.70 7.11 21.89
N PRO A 6 1.69 6.50 22.58
CA PRO A 6 2.38 5.31 22.12
C PRO A 6 1.43 4.14 21.85
N ILE A 7 0.48 3.89 22.76
CA ILE A 7 -0.53 2.83 22.60
C ILE A 7 -1.39 3.08 21.35
N GLY A 8 -1.79 4.33 21.10
CA GLY A 8 -2.52 4.70 19.88
C GLY A 8 -1.76 4.43 18.60
N ILE A 9 -0.45 4.65 18.58
CA ILE A 9 0.41 4.35 17.43
C ILE A 9 0.48 2.83 17.21
N PHE A 10 0.67 2.03 18.27
CA PHE A 10 0.69 0.57 18.15
C PHE A 10 -0.64 0.01 17.62
N ILE A 11 -1.78 0.53 18.09
CA ILE A 11 -3.11 0.13 17.61
C ILE A 11 -3.28 0.51 16.13
N ALA A 12 -2.92 1.75 15.77
CA ALA A 12 -3.01 2.22 14.39
C ALA A 12 -2.13 1.43 13.43
N LEU A 13 -0.91 1.06 13.85
CA LEU A 13 -0.01 0.23 13.08
C LEU A 13 -0.56 -1.19 12.89
N ALA A 14 -1.05 -1.82 13.96
CA ALA A 14 -1.67 -3.13 13.87
C ALA A 14 -2.88 -3.12 12.92
N LEU A 15 -3.70 -2.07 13.01
CA LEU A 15 -4.85 -1.85 12.13
C LEU A 15 -4.39 -1.69 10.67
N LEU A 16 -3.37 -0.87 10.40
CA LEU A 16 -2.82 -0.67 9.07
C LEU A 16 -2.31 -1.98 8.46
N VAL A 17 -1.56 -2.77 9.22
CA VAL A 17 -1.02 -4.05 8.74
C VAL A 17 -2.16 -5.03 8.44
N VAL A 18 -3.12 -5.19 9.35
CA VAL A 18 -4.24 -6.12 9.15
C VAL A 18 -5.08 -5.73 7.94
N LEU A 19 -5.37 -4.44 7.76
CA LEU A 19 -6.16 -3.98 6.60
C LEU A 19 -5.37 -4.08 5.30
N ALA A 20 -4.06 -3.78 5.31
CA ALA A 20 -3.20 -3.95 4.14
C ALA A 20 -3.12 -5.42 3.69
N MET A 21 -3.00 -6.35 4.64
CA MET A 21 -2.98 -7.79 4.35
C MET A 21 -4.30 -8.32 3.80
N ARG A 22 -5.43 -7.64 4.08
CA ARG A 22 -6.75 -7.97 3.53
C ARG A 22 -6.99 -7.40 2.12
N ALA A 23 -5.95 -6.88 1.45
CA ALA A 23 -6.02 -6.33 0.09
C ALA A 23 -7.04 -5.19 -0.08
N TYR A 24 -7.40 -4.48 1.00
CA TYR A 24 -8.16 -3.25 0.87
C TYR A 24 -7.32 -2.17 0.17
N ASN A 25 -8.00 -1.22 -0.48
CA ASN A 25 -7.31 -0.11 -1.14
C ASN A 25 -6.54 0.72 -0.11
N ILE A 26 -5.21 0.72 -0.22
CA ILE A 26 -4.31 1.42 0.69
C ILE A 26 -4.60 2.92 0.79
N LEU A 27 -5.12 3.52 -0.29
CA LEU A 27 -5.52 4.94 -0.34
C LEU A 27 -6.70 5.24 0.59
N VAL A 28 -7.58 4.27 0.86
CA VAL A 28 -8.70 4.41 1.79
C VAL A 28 -8.28 4.10 3.22
N ILE A 29 -7.39 3.11 3.40
CA ILE A 29 -6.89 2.70 4.71
C ILE A 29 -6.07 3.81 5.37
N ALA A 30 -5.17 4.46 4.62
CA ALA A 30 -4.26 5.45 5.18
C ALA A 30 -4.97 6.64 5.88
N PRO A 31 -6.02 7.26 5.30
CA PRO A 31 -6.87 8.23 5.99
C PRO A 31 -7.52 7.71 7.28
N VAL A 32 -8.04 6.48 7.26
CA VAL A 32 -8.71 5.88 8.42
C VAL A 32 -7.73 5.70 9.57
N VAL A 33 -6.54 5.17 9.27
CA VAL A 33 -5.45 4.98 10.24
C VAL A 33 -5.01 6.33 10.81
N ALA A 34 -4.85 7.36 9.97
CA ALA A 34 -4.49 8.70 10.41
C ALA A 34 -5.53 9.28 11.39
N ILE A 35 -6.83 9.12 11.12
CA ILE A 35 -7.90 9.56 12.02
C ILE A 35 -7.82 8.84 13.37
N VAL A 36 -7.58 7.52 13.38
CA VAL A 36 -7.42 6.74 14.62
C VAL A 36 -6.25 7.26 15.47
N ILE A 37 -5.12 7.59 14.84
CA ILE A 37 -3.95 8.17 15.53
C ILE A 37 -4.32 9.54 16.14
N LEU A 38 -4.94 10.42 15.36
CA LEU A 38 -5.30 11.77 15.81
C LEU A 38 -6.30 11.74 16.96
N LEU A 39 -7.31 10.86 16.89
CA LEU A 39 -8.29 10.67 17.96
C LEU A 39 -7.64 10.14 19.24
N THR A 40 -6.74 9.17 19.13
CA THR A 40 -6.10 8.56 20.30
C THR A 40 -5.11 9.51 20.98
N ASN A 41 -4.48 10.40 20.21
CA ASN A 41 -3.57 11.43 20.72
C ASN A 41 -4.29 12.72 21.14
N LYS A 42 -5.63 12.78 21.05
CA LYS A 42 -6.44 13.99 21.36
C LYS A 42 -5.98 15.23 20.56
N MET A 43 -5.49 15.03 19.34
CA MET A 43 -5.06 16.10 18.46
C MET A 43 -6.26 16.68 17.70
N PRO A 44 -6.26 17.99 17.36
CA PRO A 44 -7.35 18.57 16.58
C PRO A 44 -7.41 17.94 15.18
N LEU A 45 -8.53 17.30 14.84
CA LEU A 45 -8.68 16.53 13.60
C LEU A 45 -8.40 17.35 12.34
N ILE A 46 -9.03 18.51 12.21
CA ILE A 46 -8.88 19.36 11.03
C ILE A 46 -7.41 19.80 10.86
N ASN A 47 -6.76 20.19 11.95
CA ASN A 47 -5.37 20.64 11.91
C ASN A 47 -4.40 19.50 11.62
N GLY A 48 -4.52 18.39 12.35
CA GLY A 48 -3.64 17.23 12.17
C GLY A 48 -3.86 16.48 10.85
N PHE A 49 -5.02 16.66 10.22
CA PHE A 49 -5.31 15.99 8.95
C PHE A 49 -5.02 16.87 7.73
N PHE A 50 -5.34 18.16 7.76
CA PHE A 50 -5.29 19.03 6.57
C PHE A 50 -4.31 20.21 6.63
N THR A 51 -4.30 20.99 7.72
CA THR A 51 -3.70 22.34 7.71
C THR A 51 -2.34 22.44 8.40
N ALA A 52 -1.99 21.50 9.29
CA ALA A 52 -0.69 21.53 9.95
C ALA A 52 0.45 21.14 8.97
N PRO A 53 1.67 21.69 9.14
CA PRO A 53 2.84 21.27 8.36
C PRO A 53 3.16 19.78 8.51
N ASP A 54 2.94 19.22 9.70
CA ASP A 54 3.11 17.80 10.00
C ASP A 54 1.81 17.00 9.85
N SER A 55 0.84 17.54 9.10
CA SER A 55 -0.43 16.85 8.86
C SER A 55 -0.28 15.67 7.92
N TYR A 56 -1.25 14.75 7.99
CA TYR A 56 -1.35 13.65 7.03
C TYR A 56 -1.32 14.13 5.57
N MET A 57 -2.08 15.18 5.23
CA MET A 57 -2.13 15.71 3.87
C MET A 57 -0.81 16.35 3.42
N ALA A 58 -0.10 17.04 4.31
CA ALA A 58 1.22 17.57 4.00
C ALA A 58 2.22 16.43 3.72
N GLY A 59 2.20 15.36 4.53
CA GLY A 59 3.01 14.17 4.31
C GLY A 59 2.69 13.46 2.99
N LEU A 60 1.40 13.24 2.70
CA LEU A 60 0.94 12.63 1.45
C LEU A 60 1.31 13.48 0.23
N GLY A 61 1.12 14.80 0.30
CA GLY A 61 1.51 15.72 -0.76
C GLY A 61 3.02 15.69 -1.02
N SER A 62 3.83 15.68 0.05
CA SER A 62 5.29 15.55 -0.06
C SER A 62 5.71 14.23 -0.70
N PHE A 63 5.05 13.12 -0.35
CA PHE A 63 5.32 11.82 -0.97
C PHE A 63 4.99 11.83 -2.47
N ILE A 64 3.79 12.27 -2.85
CA ILE A 64 3.37 12.31 -4.26
C ILE A 64 4.32 13.19 -5.07
N THR A 65 4.64 14.38 -4.59
CA THR A 65 5.54 15.30 -5.30
C THR A 65 6.97 14.75 -5.43
N LYS A 66 7.53 14.18 -4.36
CA LYS A 66 8.88 13.59 -4.38
C LYS A 66 8.98 12.38 -5.32
N PHE A 67 7.97 11.53 -5.32
CA PHE A 67 7.97 10.28 -6.09
C PHE A 67 7.19 10.39 -7.40
N PHE A 68 6.75 11.58 -7.79
CA PHE A 68 5.85 11.78 -8.93
C PHE A 68 6.39 11.14 -10.20
N ILE A 69 7.65 11.42 -10.55
CA ILE A 69 8.29 10.89 -11.76
C ILE A 69 8.41 9.37 -11.70
N VAL A 70 8.77 8.82 -10.53
CA VAL A 70 8.90 7.36 -10.35
C VAL A 70 7.53 6.68 -10.48
N LEU A 71 6.49 7.24 -9.88
CA LEU A 71 5.12 6.72 -9.97
C LEU A 71 4.58 6.82 -11.40
N LEU A 72 4.79 7.96 -12.06
CA LEU A 72 4.35 8.20 -13.43
C LEU A 72 5.04 7.25 -14.42
N LEU A 73 6.36 7.14 -14.35
CA LEU A 73 7.13 6.22 -15.19
C LEU A 73 6.75 4.77 -14.89
N GLY A 74 6.56 4.42 -13.61
CA GLY A 74 6.07 3.10 -13.21
C GLY A 74 4.71 2.77 -13.82
N ALA A 75 3.77 3.72 -13.81
CA ALA A 75 2.45 3.55 -14.43
C ALA A 75 2.54 3.41 -15.96
N ILE A 76 3.33 4.25 -16.62
CA ILE A 76 3.55 4.17 -18.08
C ILE A 76 4.20 2.84 -18.45
N LEU A 77 5.25 2.43 -17.74
CA LEU A 77 5.94 1.16 -17.97
C LEU A 77 4.99 -0.02 -17.75
N GLY A 78 4.19 0.00 -16.67
CA GLY A 78 3.18 -1.01 -16.40
C GLY A 78 2.18 -1.13 -17.55
N LYS A 79 1.67 0.01 -18.05
CA LYS A 79 0.74 0.03 -19.19
C LYS A 79 1.40 -0.45 -20.49
N TYR A 80 2.63 -0.03 -20.73
CA TYR A 80 3.40 -0.47 -21.90
C TYR A 80 3.67 -1.98 -21.86
N MET A 81 3.97 -2.56 -20.68
CA MET A 81 4.14 -4.00 -20.51
C MET A 81 2.85 -4.80 -20.73
N GLU A 82 1.70 -4.22 -20.37
CA GLU A 82 0.37 -4.76 -20.65
C GLU A 82 0.10 -4.77 -22.17
N ASP A 83 0.25 -3.62 -22.81
CA ASP A 83 -0.09 -3.42 -24.23
C ASP A 83 0.88 -4.17 -25.17
N SER A 84 2.16 -4.27 -24.80
CA SER A 84 3.17 -5.03 -25.57
C SER A 84 3.07 -6.55 -25.37
N GLY A 85 2.27 -7.02 -24.41
CA GLY A 85 2.20 -8.44 -24.04
C GLY A 85 3.48 -8.97 -23.36
N ALA A 86 4.43 -8.10 -23.00
CA ALA A 86 5.65 -8.48 -22.30
C ALA A 86 5.34 -9.19 -20.96
N ALA A 87 4.33 -8.72 -20.23
CA ALA A 87 3.86 -9.35 -19.00
C ALA A 87 3.46 -10.83 -19.22
N LYS A 88 2.75 -11.13 -20.32
CA LYS A 88 2.34 -12.50 -20.68
C LYS A 88 3.53 -13.38 -21.07
N SER A 89 4.53 -12.81 -21.76
CA SER A 89 5.77 -13.51 -22.12
C SER A 89 6.57 -13.91 -20.86
N ILE A 90 6.71 -12.98 -19.92
CA ILE A 90 7.37 -13.20 -18.62
C ILE A 90 6.64 -14.30 -17.84
N ALA A 91 5.31 -14.22 -17.71
CA ALA A 91 4.50 -15.24 -17.04
C ALA A 91 4.70 -16.63 -17.66
N LYS A 92 4.73 -16.72 -19.00
CA LYS A 92 4.97 -18.00 -19.72
C LYS A 92 6.39 -18.53 -19.49
N SER A 93 7.39 -17.66 -19.43
CA SER A 93 8.77 -18.06 -19.13
C SER A 93 8.93 -18.60 -17.71
N LEU A 94 8.28 -17.94 -16.73
CA LEU A 94 8.25 -18.41 -15.35
C LEU A 94 7.53 -19.78 -15.24
N MET A 95 6.39 -19.95 -15.91
CA MET A 95 5.68 -21.23 -15.94
C MET A 95 6.51 -22.40 -16.49
N LYS A 96 7.44 -22.16 -17.43
CA LYS A 96 8.33 -23.22 -17.95
C LYS A 96 9.29 -23.76 -16.88
N HIS A 97 9.67 -22.92 -15.91
CA HIS A 97 10.56 -23.32 -14.82
C HIS A 97 9.80 -23.94 -13.65
N VAL A 98 8.50 -23.68 -13.55
CA VAL A 98 7.61 -24.33 -12.59
C VAL A 98 7.12 -25.65 -13.20
N LYS A 99 7.77 -26.75 -12.83
CA LYS A 99 7.30 -28.08 -13.25
C LYS A 99 5.89 -28.36 -12.68
N PRO A 100 4.93 -28.81 -13.52
CA PRO A 100 3.57 -29.13 -13.10
C PRO A 100 3.49 -30.51 -12.43
N ASP A 101 4.45 -30.83 -11.55
CA ASP A 101 4.53 -32.14 -10.90
C ASP A 101 3.41 -32.33 -9.88
N ASN A 102 2.84 -31.23 -9.38
CA ASN A 102 1.78 -31.25 -8.39
C ASN A 102 0.84 -30.02 -8.55
N PRO A 103 -0.48 -30.21 -8.74
CA PRO A 103 -1.45 -29.12 -8.95
C PRO A 103 -1.46 -28.07 -7.82
N TYR A 104 -1.10 -28.44 -6.58
CA TYR A 104 -0.98 -27.47 -5.49
C TYR A 104 0.14 -26.44 -5.71
N ARG A 105 1.27 -26.82 -6.33
CA ARG A 105 2.36 -25.87 -6.64
C ARG A 105 1.94 -24.87 -7.72
N MET A 106 1.07 -25.30 -8.63
CA MET A 106 0.52 -24.48 -9.70
C MET A 106 -0.51 -23.48 -9.17
N LEU A 107 -1.35 -23.89 -8.21
CA LEU A 107 -2.27 -23.00 -7.49
C LEU A 107 -1.53 -21.94 -6.67
N VAL A 108 -0.50 -22.32 -5.93
CA VAL A 108 0.34 -21.37 -5.17
C VAL A 108 1.02 -20.38 -6.12
N PHE A 109 1.55 -20.85 -7.26
CA PHE A 109 2.17 -19.98 -8.25
C PHE A 109 1.19 -19.00 -8.91
N LEU A 110 -0.01 -19.45 -9.26
CA LEU A 110 -1.07 -18.57 -9.77
C LEU A 110 -1.48 -17.51 -8.75
N MET A 111 -1.51 -17.86 -7.46
CA MET A 111 -1.79 -16.92 -6.38
C MET A 111 -0.66 -15.92 -6.11
N VAL A 112 0.58 -16.23 -6.52
CA VAL A 112 1.73 -15.31 -6.41
C VAL A 112 1.79 -14.33 -7.59
N ILE A 113 1.22 -14.70 -8.75
CA ILE A 113 1.23 -13.88 -9.97
C ILE A 113 -0.03 -13.02 -10.13
N ASN A 114 -1.17 -13.45 -9.58
CA ASN A 114 -2.44 -12.70 -9.57
C ASN A 114 -2.47 -11.69 -8.42
#